data_AF-A0A7S3LAW7-F1
#
_entry.id   AF-A0A7S3LAW7-F1
#
_cell.length_a   1.000
_cell.length_b   1.000
_cell.length_c   1.000
_cell.angle_alpha   90.00
_cell.angle_beta   90.00
_cell.angle_gamma   90.00
#
_symmetry.space_group_name_H-M   'P 1'
#
loop_
_entity.id
_entity.type
_entity.pdbx_description
1 polymer ?
#
loop_
_entity_poly.entity_id
_entity_poly.type
_entity_poly.pdbx_seq_one_letter_code
_entity_poly.pdbx_strand_id
1 'polypeptide(L)'
;ARMAAARRRFAQSIDWEKVDRLYERAWQEVQADIATRGVIKDSRERRMQFIADILSRVVPDKEISIVDRFCAMRRLSLLLDHNFDRLELEDCSAMWEQVTIRLMGERPYNTSSSAMHKRRQQQADNGFSFTLLADGKVSVEIPLDFGDEELLQEWERNLWDFYELVEDDIDDIFIKPQSASA
;
A
#
# COMPACT_ATOMS: atom_id res chain seq x y z
N ALA A 1 -18.36 -28.84 -31.47
CA ALA A 1 -17.66 -27.99 -32.46
C ALA A 1 -17.58 -26.50 -32.04
N ARG A 2 -18.71 -25.81 -31.79
CA ARG A 2 -18.72 -24.36 -31.42
C ARG A 2 -17.94 -24.02 -30.14
N MET A 3 -17.99 -24.85 -29.10
CA MET A 3 -17.20 -24.64 -27.87
C MET A 3 -15.69 -24.76 -28.09
N ALA A 4 -15.23 -25.63 -28.99
CA ALA A 4 -13.81 -25.78 -29.30
C ALA A 4 -13.26 -24.57 -30.07
N ALA A 5 -14.08 -23.98 -30.95
CA ALA A 5 -13.74 -22.75 -31.67
C ALA A 5 -13.71 -21.53 -30.72
N ALA A 6 -14.63 -21.46 -29.76
CA ALA A 6 -14.63 -20.41 -28.74
C ALA A 6 -13.39 -20.48 -27.82
N ARG A 7 -13.03 -21.68 -27.35
CA ARG A 7 -11.82 -21.89 -26.54
C ARG A 7 -10.53 -21.50 -27.27
N ARG A 8 -10.44 -21.78 -28.58
CA ARG A 8 -9.27 -21.39 -29.41
C ARG A 8 -9.17 -19.89 -29.59
N ARG A 9 -10.29 -19.19 -29.79
CA ARG A 9 -10.29 -17.71 -29.91
C ARG A 9 -9.89 -17.03 -28.62
N PHE A 10 -10.38 -17.55 -27.48
CA PHE A 10 -9.99 -17.08 -26.15
C PHE A 10 -8.49 -17.29 -25.87
N ALA A 11 -7.95 -18.47 -26.21
CA ALA A 11 -6.53 -18.74 -26.04
C ALA A 11 -5.63 -17.85 -26.93
N GLN A 12 -6.15 -17.28 -28.01
CA GLN A 12 -5.40 -16.38 -28.90
C GLN A 12 -5.51 -14.90 -28.49
N SER A 13 -6.50 -14.53 -27.67
CA SER A 13 -6.66 -13.16 -27.16
C SER A 13 -5.86 -12.88 -25.88
N ILE A 14 -5.13 -13.87 -25.38
CA ILE A 14 -4.31 -13.77 -24.17
C ILE A 14 -2.87 -13.51 -24.62
N ASP A 15 -2.26 -12.45 -24.09
CA ASP A 15 -0.81 -12.23 -24.22
C ASP A 15 -0.05 -13.16 -23.26
N TRP A 16 0.26 -14.37 -23.73
CA TRP A 16 0.95 -15.38 -22.93
C TRP A 16 2.36 -14.96 -22.48
N GLU A 17 3.04 -14.10 -23.23
CA GLU A 17 4.38 -13.62 -22.85
C GLU A 17 4.31 -12.63 -21.68
N LYS A 18 3.24 -11.83 -21.61
CA LYS A 18 2.95 -10.98 -20.46
C LYS A 18 2.48 -11.82 -19.26
N VAL A 19 1.65 -12.84 -19.48
CA VAL A 19 1.24 -13.81 -18.43
C VAL A 19 2.44 -14.50 -17.80
N ASP A 20 3.33 -15.06 -18.62
CA ASP A 20 4.50 -15.80 -18.12
C ASP A 20 5.42 -14.89 -17.30
N ARG A 21 5.61 -13.63 -17.73
CA ARG A 21 6.38 -12.64 -16.97
C ARG A 21 5.74 -12.26 -15.63
N LEU A 22 4.43 -12.04 -15.61
CA LEU A 22 3.69 -11.73 -14.38
C LEU A 22 3.70 -12.93 -13.43
N TYR A 23 3.48 -14.13 -13.94
CA TYR A 23 3.50 -15.36 -13.17
C TYR A 23 4.88 -15.64 -12.57
N GLU A 24 5.95 -15.50 -13.36
CA GLU A 24 7.33 -15.69 -12.89
C GLU A 24 7.68 -14.67 -11.80
N ARG A 25 7.28 -13.40 -11.97
CA ARG A 25 7.47 -12.36 -10.96
C ARG A 25 6.72 -12.67 -9.67
N ALA A 26 5.42 -12.97 -9.76
CA ALA A 26 4.59 -13.31 -8.61
C ALA A 26 5.12 -14.57 -7.90
N TRP A 27 5.58 -15.57 -8.66
CA TRP A 27 6.18 -16.76 -8.10
C TRP A 27 7.48 -16.47 -7.34
N GLN A 28 8.33 -15.58 -7.87
CA GLN A 28 9.56 -15.16 -7.20
C GLN A 28 9.28 -14.35 -5.92
N GLU A 29 8.27 -13.49 -5.92
CA GLU A 29 7.83 -12.73 -4.74
C GLU A 29 7.30 -13.69 -3.66
N VAL A 30 6.41 -14.62 -4.01
CA VAL A 30 5.91 -15.65 -3.08
C VAL A 30 7.04 -16.53 -2.53
N GLN A 31 8.01 -16.91 -3.36
CA GLN A 31 9.18 -17.68 -2.90
C GLN A 31 10.05 -16.88 -1.94
N ALA A 32 10.24 -15.58 -2.17
CA ALA A 32 10.97 -14.71 -1.27
C ALA A 32 10.25 -14.60 0.09
N ASP A 33 8.94 -14.38 0.09
CA ASP A 33 8.13 -14.26 1.31
C ASP A 33 8.10 -15.57 2.11
N ILE A 34 7.97 -16.72 1.43
CA ILE A 34 8.07 -18.04 2.07
C ILE A 34 9.46 -18.25 2.70
N ALA A 35 10.53 -17.78 2.05
CA ALA A 35 11.90 -17.94 2.53
C ALA A 35 12.22 -17.00 3.71
N THR A 36 11.56 -15.83 3.79
CA THR A 36 11.76 -14.85 4.86
C THR A 36 10.76 -14.99 6.00
N ARG A 37 9.74 -15.84 5.88
CA ARG A 37 8.71 -16.04 6.90
C ARG A 37 9.29 -16.44 8.27
N GLY A 38 8.93 -15.69 9.31
CA GLY A 38 9.43 -15.86 10.68
C GLY A 38 10.86 -15.34 10.89
N VAL A 39 11.59 -15.00 9.84
CA VAL A 39 12.99 -14.58 9.93
C VAL A 39 13.11 -13.15 10.47
N ILE A 40 12.19 -12.27 10.10
CA ILE A 40 12.14 -10.89 10.58
C ILE A 40 11.34 -10.82 11.88
N LYS A 41 10.23 -11.56 11.95
CA LYS A 41 9.35 -11.57 13.12
C LYS A 41 10.02 -12.12 14.38
N ASP A 42 10.77 -13.22 14.27
CA ASP A 42 11.35 -13.88 15.45
C ASP A 42 12.61 -13.16 15.98
N SER A 43 13.19 -12.25 15.19
CA SER A 43 14.40 -11.51 15.56
C SER A 43 14.11 -10.02 15.78
N ARG A 44 14.16 -9.59 17.05
CA ARG A 44 14.00 -8.18 17.42
C ARG A 44 14.95 -7.24 16.65
N GLU A 45 16.20 -7.66 16.43
CA GLU A 45 17.19 -6.85 15.72
C GLU A 45 16.79 -6.64 14.26
N ARG A 46 16.36 -7.70 13.57
CA ARG A 46 15.92 -7.63 12.16
C ARG A 46 14.63 -6.84 12.01
N ARG A 47 13.70 -7.02 12.95
CA ARG A 47 12.48 -6.22 13.04
C ARG A 47 12.78 -4.73 13.15
N MET A 48 13.70 -4.36 14.03
CA MET A 48 14.12 -2.97 14.19
C MET A 48 14.82 -2.43 12.94
N GLN A 49 15.65 -3.24 12.27
CA GLN A 49 16.29 -2.85 11.01
C GLN A 49 15.27 -2.62 9.90
N PHE A 50 14.27 -3.51 9.77
CA PHE A 50 13.20 -3.37 8.78
C PHE A 50 12.35 -2.13 9.03
N ILE A 51 11.98 -1.87 10.29
CA ILE A 51 11.26 -0.64 10.65
C ILE A 51 12.13 0.59 10.37
N ALA A 52 13.43 0.55 10.69
CA ALA A 52 14.33 1.66 10.38
C ALA A 52 14.44 1.93 8.87
N ASP A 53 14.41 0.87 8.06
CA ASP A 53 14.40 0.95 6.61
C ASP A 53 13.10 1.61 6.09
N ILE A 54 11.93 1.22 6.59
CA ILE A 54 10.65 1.90 6.30
C ILE A 54 10.72 3.38 6.69
N LEU A 55 11.23 3.68 7.89
CA LEU A 55 11.35 5.05 8.39
C LEU A 55 12.32 5.91 7.56
N SER A 56 13.31 5.29 6.90
CA SER A 56 14.23 6.01 6.01
C SER A 56 13.54 6.58 4.77
N ARG A 57 12.39 6.01 4.38
CA ARG A 57 11.55 6.43 3.26
C ARG A 57 10.50 7.48 3.67
N VAL A 58 10.54 7.96 4.93
CA VAL A 58 9.65 9.00 5.41
C VAL A 58 10.17 10.37 4.98
N VAL A 59 9.42 11.06 4.14
CA VAL A 59 9.72 12.40 3.62
C VAL A 59 8.87 13.43 4.33
N PRO A 60 9.43 14.23 5.25
CA PRO A 60 8.67 15.30 5.90
C PRO A 60 8.48 16.49 4.96
N ASP A 61 7.31 17.12 5.05
CA ASP A 61 7.08 18.39 4.37
C ASP A 61 7.97 19.52 4.94
N LYS A 62 8.27 20.51 4.09
CA LYS A 62 9.23 21.59 4.38
C LYS A 62 8.79 22.47 5.53
N GLU A 63 7.48 22.60 5.74
CA GLU A 63 6.87 23.51 6.72
C GLU A 63 6.86 22.95 8.15
N ILE A 64 7.16 21.66 8.32
CA ILE A 64 7.09 20.99 9.63
C ILE A 64 8.33 21.32 10.47
N SER A 65 8.14 21.62 11.76
CA SER A 65 9.25 21.85 12.69
C SER A 65 10.11 20.59 12.88
N ILE A 66 11.40 20.74 13.18
CA ILE A 66 12.30 19.60 13.39
C ILE A 66 11.83 18.72 14.55
N VAL A 67 11.29 19.33 15.60
CA VAL A 67 10.79 18.61 16.79
C VAL A 67 9.61 17.74 16.41
N ASP A 68 8.65 18.29 15.66
CA ASP A 68 7.45 17.54 15.26
C ASP A 68 7.79 16.39 14.33
N ARG A 69 8.80 16.55 13.46
CA ARG A 69 9.34 15.44 12.64
C ARG A 69 9.86 14.30 13.52
N PHE A 70 10.68 14.61 14.54
CA PHE A 70 11.20 13.57 15.44
C PHE A 70 10.09 12.90 16.25
N CYS A 71 9.11 13.67 16.73
CA CYS A 71 7.95 13.15 17.42
C CYS A 71 7.14 12.20 16.51
N ALA A 72 6.83 12.62 15.28
CA ALA A 72 6.10 11.81 14.31
C ALA A 72 6.86 10.54 13.93
N MET A 73 8.16 10.64 13.63
CA MET A 73 8.99 9.47 13.32
C MET A 73 9.05 8.49 14.48
N ARG A 74 9.17 8.97 15.73
CA ARG A 74 9.16 8.09 16.90
C ARG A 74 7.80 7.44 17.12
N ARG A 75 6.70 8.17 16.94
CA ARG A 75 5.35 7.62 17.02
C ARG A 75 5.13 6.55 15.96
N LEU A 76 5.50 6.83 14.71
CA LEU A 76 5.41 5.88 13.61
C LEU A 76 6.26 4.62 13.88
N SER A 77 7.48 4.78 14.38
CA SER A 77 8.34 3.66 14.78
C SER A 77 7.67 2.74 15.81
N LEU A 78 7.08 3.33 16.86
CA LEU A 78 6.39 2.58 17.90
C LEU A 78 5.11 1.93 17.37
N LEU A 79 4.37 2.61 16.49
CA LEU A 79 3.16 2.08 15.89
C LEU A 79 3.45 0.87 15.01
N LEU A 80 4.50 0.93 14.18
CA LEU A 80 4.97 -0.19 13.36
C LEU A 80 5.47 -1.35 14.21
N ASP A 81 6.23 -1.07 15.27
CA ASP A 81 6.74 -2.12 16.17
C ASP A 81 5.63 -2.75 17.03
N HIS A 82 4.61 -2.00 17.46
CA HIS A 82 3.50 -2.58 18.22
C HIS A 82 2.52 -3.34 17.33
N ASN A 83 2.35 -2.93 16.08
CA ASN A 83 1.35 -3.50 15.15
C ASN A 83 1.98 -4.30 14.00
N PHE A 84 3.22 -4.75 14.13
CA PHE A 84 3.95 -5.46 13.07
C PHE A 84 3.17 -6.62 12.45
N ASP A 85 2.55 -7.45 13.29
CA ASP A 85 1.75 -8.58 12.85
C ASP A 85 0.41 -8.14 12.24
N ARG A 86 -0.22 -7.11 12.80
CA ARG A 86 -1.51 -6.58 12.34
C ARG A 86 -1.38 -5.90 10.98
N LEU A 87 -0.25 -5.26 10.72
CA LEU A 87 0.09 -4.62 9.45
C LEU A 87 0.72 -5.59 8.45
N GLU A 88 0.83 -6.88 8.82
CA GLU A 88 1.40 -7.93 7.97
C GLU A 88 2.77 -7.51 7.42
N LEU A 89 3.61 -6.85 8.24
CA LEU A 89 4.86 -6.22 7.78
C LEU A 89 5.85 -7.22 7.16
N GLU A 90 5.83 -8.47 7.62
CA GLU A 90 6.65 -9.57 7.06
C GLU A 90 5.97 -10.22 5.86
N ASP A 91 4.68 -10.51 5.92
CA ASP A 91 3.95 -11.19 4.84
C ASP A 91 3.72 -10.28 3.62
N CYS A 92 3.69 -8.95 3.81
CA CYS A 92 3.55 -7.94 2.77
C CYS A 92 4.85 -7.14 2.54
N SER A 93 6.03 -7.71 2.81
CA SER A 93 7.29 -6.95 2.83
C SER A 93 7.59 -6.22 1.52
N ALA A 94 7.24 -6.81 0.37
CA ALA A 94 7.44 -6.21 -0.95
C ALA A 94 6.68 -4.88 -1.13
N MET A 95 5.47 -4.77 -0.58
CA MET A 95 4.71 -3.52 -0.60
C MET A 95 5.40 -2.46 0.27
N TRP A 96 5.85 -2.83 1.47
CA TRP A 96 6.51 -1.94 2.41
C TRP A 96 7.87 -1.43 1.91
N GLU A 97 8.58 -2.20 1.08
CA GLU A 97 9.79 -1.75 0.39
C GLU A 97 9.52 -0.69 -0.68
N GLN A 98 8.33 -0.70 -1.28
CA GLN A 98 7.90 0.21 -2.34
C GLN A 98 7.12 1.43 -1.82
N VAL A 99 6.84 1.47 -0.52
CA VAL A 99 6.08 2.55 0.10
C VAL A 99 6.95 3.79 0.33
N THR A 100 6.42 4.96 0.00
CA THR A 100 6.98 6.27 0.38
C THR A 100 5.98 6.99 1.26
N ILE A 101 6.38 7.33 2.48
CA ILE A 101 5.52 8.00 3.45
C ILE A 101 5.86 9.49 3.48
N ARG A 102 4.90 10.35 3.16
CA ARG A 102 5.03 11.80 3.26
C ARG A 102 4.33 12.29 4.52
N LEU A 103 5.05 12.98 5.40
CA LEU A 103 4.43 13.64 6.55
C LEU A 103 3.95 15.02 6.12
N MET A 104 2.66 15.28 6.33
CA MET A 104 1.99 16.54 6.03
C MET A 104 1.77 17.36 7.31
N GLY A 105 1.65 18.68 7.18
CA GLY A 105 1.32 19.57 8.30
C GLY A 105 0.03 19.16 9.04
N GLU A 106 -0.18 19.76 10.22
CA GLU A 106 -1.41 19.53 10.99
C GLU A 106 -2.66 19.91 10.19
N ARG A 107 -3.74 19.15 10.35
CA ARG A 107 -4.98 19.43 9.62
C ARG A 107 -5.55 20.76 10.13
N PRO A 108 -6.15 21.58 9.25
CA PRO A 108 -6.88 22.77 9.71
C PRO A 108 -8.08 22.32 10.55
N TYR A 109 -7.95 22.39 11.87
CA TYR A 109 -9.03 22.03 12.80
C TYR A 109 -10.06 23.15 12.86
N ASN A 110 -11.26 22.91 12.32
CA ASN A 110 -12.43 23.62 12.80
C ASN A 110 -12.84 23.00 14.15
N THR A 111 -12.49 23.67 15.25
CA THR A 111 -12.70 23.19 16.63
C THR A 111 -14.14 23.31 17.12
N SER A 112 -15.08 23.70 16.25
CA SER A 112 -16.50 23.77 16.64
C SER A 112 -17.07 22.39 16.99
N SER A 113 -17.90 22.35 18.03
CA SER A 113 -18.57 21.15 18.51
C SER A 113 -19.45 20.47 17.45
N SER A 114 -19.99 21.24 16.51
CA SER A 114 -20.71 20.76 15.33
C SER A 114 -19.80 20.09 14.29
N ALA A 115 -18.60 20.65 14.03
CA ALA A 115 -17.60 20.03 13.16
C ALA A 115 -17.05 18.73 13.76
N MET A 116 -16.84 18.69 15.09
CA MET A 116 -16.43 17.49 15.83
C MET A 116 -17.49 16.37 15.76
N HIS A 117 -18.78 16.70 15.89
CA HIS A 117 -19.86 15.72 15.78
C HIS A 117 -20.06 15.22 14.34
N LYS A 118 -19.89 16.11 13.36
CA LYS A 118 -19.97 15.76 11.92
C LYS A 118 -18.80 14.89 11.47
N ARG A 119 -17.58 15.10 11.98
CA ARG A 119 -16.42 14.21 11.76
C ARG A 119 -16.63 12.81 12.33
N ARG A 120 -17.27 12.68 13.49
CA ARG A 120 -17.65 11.36 14.02
C ARG A 120 -18.69 10.64 13.14
N GLN A 121 -19.42 11.36 12.30
CA GLN A 121 -20.47 10.82 11.42
C GLN A 121 -20.07 10.72 9.94
N GLN A 122 -19.00 11.38 9.50
CA GLN A 122 -18.56 11.41 8.11
C GLN A 122 -17.08 11.05 8.02
N GLN A 123 -16.75 9.96 7.33
CA GLN A 123 -15.42 9.63 6.76
C GLN A 123 -15.02 10.65 5.68
N ALA A 124 -15.08 11.94 5.99
CA ALA A 124 -14.85 13.03 5.05
C ALA A 124 -13.63 13.83 5.53
N ASP A 125 -12.57 13.80 4.71
CA ASP A 125 -11.27 14.46 4.88
C ASP A 125 -10.51 14.09 6.16
N ASN A 126 -10.11 12.82 6.23
CA ASN A 126 -9.15 12.34 7.24
C ASN A 126 -7.73 12.88 6.95
N GLY A 127 -7.51 13.61 5.85
CA GLY A 127 -6.20 14.18 5.50
C GLY A 127 -5.14 13.15 5.09
N PHE A 128 -5.50 11.86 5.08
CA PHE A 128 -4.70 10.81 4.49
C PHE A 128 -4.91 10.75 2.98
N SER A 129 -3.85 10.48 2.24
CA SER A 129 -3.92 10.22 0.80
C SER A 129 -3.06 9.02 0.48
N PHE A 130 -3.67 8.01 -0.15
CA PHE A 130 -2.97 6.83 -0.67
C PHE A 130 -3.02 6.91 -2.18
N THR A 131 -1.86 6.99 -2.81
CA THR A 131 -1.74 7.10 -4.26
C THR A 131 -0.86 5.98 -4.75
N LEU A 132 -1.41 5.10 -5.60
CA LEU A 132 -0.60 4.18 -6.38
C LEU A 132 -0.04 4.92 -7.59
N LEU A 133 1.28 4.87 -7.74
CA LEU A 133 1.98 5.41 -8.89
C LEU A 133 2.06 4.36 -10.00
N ALA A 134 2.14 4.81 -11.25
CA ALA A 134 2.16 3.94 -12.43
C ALA A 134 3.36 2.98 -12.52
N ASP A 135 4.37 3.14 -11.66
CA ASP A 135 5.53 2.27 -11.54
C ASP A 135 5.38 1.20 -10.44
N GLY A 136 4.18 1.06 -9.86
CA GLY A 136 3.88 0.13 -8.77
C GLY A 136 4.24 0.66 -7.37
N LYS A 137 4.80 1.87 -7.27
CA LYS A 137 5.12 2.47 -5.97
C LYS A 137 3.88 3.03 -5.28
N VAL A 138 3.86 2.94 -3.96
CA VAL A 138 2.77 3.46 -3.13
C VAL A 138 3.25 4.73 -2.43
N SER A 139 2.56 5.83 -2.65
CA SER A 139 2.78 7.09 -1.91
C SER A 139 1.67 7.28 -0.88
N VAL A 140 2.04 7.49 0.37
CA VAL A 140 1.11 7.70 1.48
C VAL A 140 1.37 9.03 2.14
N GLU A 141 0.37 9.89 2.18
CA GLU A 141 0.42 11.16 2.89
C GLU A 141 -0.23 10.98 4.26
N ILE A 142 0.52 11.26 5.33
CA ILE A 142 0.11 11.12 6.73
C ILE A 142 0.18 12.51 7.39
N PRO A 143 -0.94 13.04 7.91
CA PRO A 143 -0.93 14.29 8.66
C PRO A 143 -0.27 14.12 10.03
N LEU A 144 0.51 15.09 10.51
CA LEU A 144 1.26 15.01 11.78
C LEU A 144 0.41 14.69 13.01
N ASP A 145 -0.85 15.11 13.00
CA ASP A 145 -1.84 14.94 14.06
C ASP A 145 -2.53 13.57 14.05
N PHE A 146 -2.03 12.62 13.25
CA PHE A 146 -2.62 11.29 13.09
C PHE A 146 -2.90 10.60 14.43
N GLY A 147 -4.09 9.99 14.54
CA GLY A 147 -4.38 9.04 15.61
C GLY A 147 -3.84 7.66 15.27
N ASP A 148 -3.41 6.90 16.28
CA ASP A 148 -2.82 5.57 16.06
C ASP A 148 -3.85 4.60 15.41
N GLU A 149 -5.07 4.53 15.94
CA GLU A 149 -6.15 3.70 15.36
C GLU A 149 -6.63 4.23 14.00
N GLU A 150 -6.58 5.54 13.79
CA GLU A 150 -6.96 6.15 12.51
C GLU A 150 -5.98 5.73 11.42
N LEU A 151 -4.68 5.81 11.68
CA LEU A 151 -3.65 5.38 10.74
C LEU A 151 -3.77 3.87 10.44
N LEU A 152 -4.04 3.04 11.45
CA LEU A 152 -4.19 1.60 11.25
C LEU A 152 -5.41 1.26 10.39
N GLN A 153 -6.55 1.92 10.62
CA GLN A 153 -7.77 1.71 9.83
C GLN A 153 -7.59 2.14 8.37
N GLU A 154 -6.97 3.31 8.15
CA GLU A 154 -6.66 3.76 6.79
C GLU A 154 -5.66 2.82 6.11
N TRP A 155 -4.66 2.30 6.83
CA TRP A 155 -3.73 1.35 6.26
C TRP A 155 -4.40 0.04 5.87
N GLU A 156 -5.16 -0.59 6.76
CA GLU A 156 -5.86 -1.84 6.47
C GLU A 156 -6.77 -1.70 5.25
N ARG A 157 -7.50 -0.59 5.15
CA ARG A 157 -8.37 -0.32 4.00
C ARG A 157 -7.57 -0.25 2.69
N ASN A 158 -6.51 0.53 2.65
CA ASN A 158 -5.76 0.77 1.42
C ASN A 158 -4.80 -0.37 1.06
N LEU A 159 -4.44 -1.23 2.02
CA LEU A 159 -3.64 -2.43 1.78
C LEU A 159 -4.41 -3.42 0.91
N TRP A 160 -5.69 -3.66 1.20
CA TRP A 160 -6.54 -4.49 0.34
C TRP A 160 -6.75 -3.85 -1.03
N ASP A 161 -6.99 -2.54 -1.09
CA ASP A 161 -7.10 -1.81 -2.36
C ASP A 161 -5.81 -1.94 -3.21
N PHE A 162 -4.62 -1.96 -2.59
CA PHE A 162 -3.36 -2.20 -3.30
C PHE A 162 -3.31 -3.60 -3.93
N TYR A 163 -3.65 -4.63 -3.18
CA TYR A 163 -3.63 -6.00 -3.70
C TYR A 163 -4.71 -6.24 -4.75
N GLU A 164 -5.90 -5.67 -4.59
CA GLU A 164 -6.95 -5.71 -5.62
C GLU A 164 -6.49 -5.01 -6.90
N LEU A 165 -5.82 -3.85 -6.81
CA LEU A 165 -5.40 -3.12 -8.00
C LEU A 165 -4.20 -3.75 -8.71
N VAL A 166 -3.29 -4.39 -7.97
CA VAL A 166 -2.23 -5.23 -8.54
C VAL A 166 -2.83 -6.47 -9.22
N GLU A 167 -3.94 -7.00 -8.71
CA GLU A 167 -4.69 -8.08 -9.36
C GLU A 167 -5.42 -7.56 -10.62
N ASP A 168 -5.93 -6.33 -10.65
CA ASP A 168 -6.56 -5.72 -11.84
C ASP A 168 -5.57 -5.46 -13.00
N ASP A 169 -4.27 -5.34 -12.74
CA ASP A 169 -3.23 -5.29 -13.79
C ASP A 169 -3.18 -6.61 -14.62
N ILE A 170 -3.79 -7.69 -14.11
CA ILE A 170 -4.02 -8.96 -14.80
C ILE A 170 -5.13 -8.82 -15.86
N ASP A 171 -6.10 -7.91 -15.71
CA ASP A 171 -7.16 -7.70 -16.72
C ASP A 171 -6.62 -7.08 -18.02
N ASP A 172 -5.47 -6.41 -17.96
CA ASP A 172 -4.73 -5.89 -19.11
C ASP A 172 -3.91 -6.98 -19.85
N ILE A 173 -4.09 -8.25 -19.49
CA ILE A 173 -3.59 -9.42 -20.25
C ILE A 173 -4.52 -9.74 -21.43
N PHE A 174 -5.78 -9.35 -21.34
CA PHE A 174 -6.74 -9.55 -22.42
C PHE A 174 -6.51 -8.50 -23.51
N ILE A 175 -6.10 -8.95 -24.69
CA ILE A 175 -6.02 -8.09 -25.88
C ILE A 175 -7.44 -7.59 -26.17
N LYS A 176 -7.74 -6.33 -25.82
CA LYS A 176 -9.01 -5.68 -26.18
C LYS A 176 -9.14 -5.80 -27.70
N PRO A 177 -10.19 -6.47 -28.23
CA PRO A 177 -10.39 -6.48 -29.67
C PRO A 177 -10.55 -5.03 -30.08
N GLN A 178 -9.71 -4.56 -31.01
CA GLN A 178 -9.94 -3.27 -31.65
C GLN A 178 -11.39 -3.28 -32.13
N SER A 179 -12.21 -2.41 -31.56
CA SER A 179 -13.55 -2.18 -32.05
C SER A 179 -13.39 -1.83 -33.52
N ALA A 180 -13.71 -2.78 -34.40
CA ALA A 180 -13.77 -2.53 -35.82
C ALA A 180 -14.82 -1.42 -35.98
N SER A 181 -14.33 -0.20 -36.20
CA SER A 181 -15.14 0.89 -36.71
C SER A 181 -15.68 0.43 -38.07
N ALA A 182 -16.94 0.05 -38.08
CA ALA A 182 -17.77 -0.13 -39.26
C ALA A 182 -18.89 0.89 -39.22
#